data_AF-A0A4Y8ZSB1-F1
#
_entry.id   AF-A0A4Y8ZSB1-F1
#
_cell.length_a   1.000
_cell.length_b   1.000
_cell.length_c   1.000
_cell.angle_alpha   90.00
_cell.angle_beta   90.00
_cell.angle_gamma   90.00
#
_symmetry.space_group_name_H-M   'P 1'
#
loop_
_entity.id
_entity.type
_entity.pdbx_description
1 polymer ?
#
loop_
_entity_poly.entity_id
_entity_poly.type
_entity_poly.pdbx_seq_one_letter_code
_entity_poly.pdbx_strand_id
1 'polypeptide(L)'
;MWLLLTMMALPPEPFDFAALDGAIERCERKIALPVFAAEAQRRSAFLTAAYQEQAAIAAERVATVARRRALREAPVRPAVPPAAATTPTATSPAETDAELALRLLSLEDRQQALDEARRLEAMRQEAVDMKRGYFLTHCPSGKKGD
;
A
#
# COMPACT_ATOMS: atom_id res chain seq x y z
N MET A 1 -21.80 -12.10 2.76
CA MET A 1 -20.71 -12.61 1.91
C MET A 1 -19.90 -11.42 1.44
N TRP A 2 -18.94 -10.96 2.25
CA TRP A 2 -18.06 -9.85 1.87
C TRP A 2 -16.98 -10.43 0.96
N LEU A 3 -16.96 -10.02 -0.31
CA LEU A 3 -15.81 -10.25 -1.17
C LEU A 3 -14.62 -9.51 -0.55
N LEU A 4 -13.68 -10.26 0.01
CA LEU A 4 -12.30 -9.82 0.17
C LEU A 4 -11.77 -9.60 -1.24
N LEU A 5 -11.86 -8.35 -1.71
CA LEU A 5 -11.09 -7.90 -2.85
C LEU A 5 -9.65 -7.85 -2.37
N THR A 6 -8.92 -8.94 -2.52
CA THR A 6 -7.47 -8.95 -2.39
C THR A 6 -6.97 -8.01 -3.47
N MET A 7 -6.70 -6.74 -3.13
CA MET A 7 -5.84 -5.92 -3.96
C MET A 7 -4.48 -6.62 -3.91
N MET A 8 -4.24 -7.49 -4.90
CA MET A 8 -2.88 -7.81 -5.27
C MET A 8 -2.24 -6.47 -5.61
N ALA A 9 -1.39 -5.99 -4.70
CA ALA A 9 -0.43 -4.95 -5.02
C ALA A 9 0.44 -5.55 -6.13
N LEU A 10 0.09 -5.28 -7.39
CA LEU A 10 1.03 -5.50 -8.46
C LEU A 10 2.30 -4.72 -8.10
N PRO A 11 3.49 -5.32 -8.23
CA PRO A 11 4.72 -4.56 -8.08
C PRO A 11 4.62 -3.36 -9.02
N PRO A 12 5.00 -2.15 -8.57
CA PRO A 12 5.02 -1.01 -9.46
C PRO A 12 5.93 -1.37 -10.63
N GLU A 13 5.38 -1.36 -11.85
CA GLU A 13 6.18 -1.47 -13.07
C GLU A 13 7.39 -0.53 -12.94
N PRO A 14 8.62 -1.04 -13.09
CA PRO A 14 9.81 -0.24 -12.88
C PRO A 14 9.76 0.95 -13.84
N PHE A 15 9.88 2.16 -13.30
CA PHE A 15 9.92 3.35 -14.12
C PHE A 15 11.21 3.34 -14.96
N ASP A 16 11.08 3.43 -16.28
CA ASP A 16 12.22 3.39 -17.19
C ASP A 16 12.96 4.75 -17.19
N PHE A 17 13.84 4.91 -16.21
CA PHE A 17 14.71 6.08 -16.12
C PHE A 17 15.66 6.19 -17.32
N ALA A 18 16.10 5.08 -17.89
CA ALA A 18 17.04 5.07 -19.01
C ALA A 18 16.38 5.62 -20.28
N ALA A 19 15.13 5.24 -20.55
CA ALA A 19 14.35 5.82 -21.65
C ALA A 19 14.13 7.33 -21.46
N LEU A 20 13.81 7.77 -20.25
CA LEU A 20 13.67 9.20 -19.94
C LEU A 20 15.00 9.94 -20.14
N ASP A 21 16.13 9.37 -19.70
CA ASP A 21 17.45 9.97 -19.86
C ASP A 21 17.81 10.13 -21.33
N GLY A 22 17.63 9.08 -22.15
CA GLY A 22 17.88 9.17 -23.59
C GLY A 22 17.01 10.23 -24.28
N ALA A 23 15.74 10.35 -23.88
CA ALA A 23 14.85 11.39 -24.39
C ALA A 23 15.30 12.80 -23.98
N ILE A 24 15.80 12.97 -22.76
CA ILE A 24 16.33 14.24 -22.26
C ILE A 24 17.62 14.61 -23.00
N GLU A 25 18.54 13.68 -23.18
CA GLU A 25 19.81 13.90 -23.90
C GLU A 25 19.58 14.35 -25.35
N ARG A 26 18.55 13.81 -26.01
CA ARG A 26 18.16 14.19 -27.39
C ARG A 26 17.16 15.35 -27.44
N CYS A 27 16.79 15.91 -26.29
CA CYS A 27 15.76 16.94 -26.15
C CYS A 27 14.41 16.58 -26.84
N GLU A 28 14.03 15.30 -26.78
CA GLU A 28 12.81 14.73 -27.34
C GLU A 28 11.59 15.15 -26.51
N ARG A 29 11.12 16.38 -26.75
CA ARG A 29 9.96 16.99 -26.07
C ARG A 29 8.70 16.12 -26.10
N LYS A 30 8.45 15.45 -27.22
CA LYS A 30 7.27 14.57 -27.40
C LYS A 30 7.29 13.37 -26.44
N ILE A 31 8.46 12.97 -25.95
CA ILE A 31 8.63 11.85 -25.02
C ILE A 31 8.76 12.36 -23.58
N ALA A 32 9.59 13.37 -23.33
CA ALA A 32 9.88 13.85 -21.98
C ALA A 32 8.72 14.65 -21.34
N LEU A 33 8.03 15.51 -22.09
CA LEU A 33 6.99 16.37 -21.52
C LEU A 33 5.78 15.59 -20.99
N PRO A 34 5.26 14.55 -21.67
CA PRO A 34 4.18 13.72 -21.12
C PRO A 34 4.54 13.07 -19.78
N VAL A 35 5.78 12.62 -19.62
CA VAL A 35 6.26 12.06 -18.35
C VAL A 35 6.13 13.10 -17.23
N PHE A 36 6.69 14.29 -17.42
CA PHE A 36 6.62 15.35 -16.41
C PHE A 36 5.19 15.86 -16.15
N ALA A 37 4.33 15.86 -17.17
CA ALA A 37 2.94 16.27 -17.04
C ALA A 37 2.12 15.26 -16.21
N ALA A 38 2.40 13.97 -16.32
CA ALA A 38 1.71 12.92 -15.59
C ALA A 38 2.06 12.88 -14.09
N GLU A 39 3.16 13.52 -13.67
CA GLU A 39 3.67 13.45 -12.30
C GLU A 39 2.66 13.91 -11.24
N ALA A 40 1.96 15.02 -11.48
CA ALA A 40 1.01 15.55 -10.50
C ALA A 40 -0.10 14.55 -10.18
N GLN A 41 -0.69 13.94 -11.22
CA GLN A 41 -1.72 12.92 -11.06
C GLN A 41 -1.17 11.66 -10.37
N ARG A 42 0.03 11.20 -10.77
CA ARG A 42 0.66 10.01 -10.18
C ARG A 42 0.93 10.20 -8.69
N ARG A 43 1.50 11.34 -8.30
CA ARG A 43 1.78 11.68 -6.89
C ARG A 43 0.50 11.72 -6.07
N SER A 44 -0.55 12.35 -6.58
CA SER A 44 -1.86 12.40 -5.92
C SER A 44 -2.46 11.01 -5.74
N ALA A 45 -2.39 10.16 -6.77
CA ALA A 45 -2.90 8.79 -6.71
C ALA A 45 -2.14 7.96 -5.67
N PHE A 46 -0.81 8.04 -5.66
CA PHE A 46 0.02 7.36 -4.67
C PHE A 46 -0.30 7.80 -3.24
N LEU A 47 -0.34 9.11 -2.98
CA LEU A 47 -0.64 9.64 -1.65
C LEU A 47 -2.01 9.20 -1.13
N THR A 48 -3.01 9.19 -2.02
CA THR A 48 -4.37 8.72 -1.69
C THR A 48 -4.37 7.24 -1.32
N ALA A 49 -3.73 6.40 -2.13
CA ALA A 49 -3.63 4.96 -1.87
C ALA A 49 -2.84 4.66 -0.58
N ALA A 50 -1.71 5.35 -0.37
CA ALA A 50 -0.87 5.18 0.81
C ALA A 50 -1.59 5.61 2.11
N TYR A 51 -2.43 6.64 2.03
CA TYR A 51 -3.29 7.05 3.15
C TYR A 51 -4.36 5.99 3.44
N GLN A 52 -5.05 5.50 2.41
CA GLN A 52 -6.09 4.47 2.56
C GLN A 52 -5.53 3.19 3.20
N GLU A 53 -4.37 2.71 2.75
CA GLU A 53 -3.74 1.53 3.33
C GLU A 53 -3.32 1.76 4.78
N GLN A 54 -2.73 2.93 5.10
CA GLN A 54 -2.37 3.27 6.48
C GLN A 54 -3.60 3.30 7.41
N ALA A 55 -4.71 3.87 6.93
CA ALA A 55 -5.96 3.92 7.68
C ALA A 55 -6.53 2.50 7.91
N ALA A 56 -6.45 1.63 6.91
CA ALA A 56 -6.88 0.24 7.01
C ALA A 56 -6.02 -0.55 8.03
N ILE A 57 -4.70 -0.43 7.96
CA ILE A 57 -3.77 -1.04 8.92
C ILE A 57 -4.08 -0.56 10.34
N ALA A 58 -4.27 0.75 10.54
CA ALA A 58 -4.58 1.32 11.85
C ALA A 58 -5.90 0.77 12.43
N ALA A 59 -6.96 0.75 11.62
CA ALA A 59 -8.25 0.22 12.03
C ALA A 59 -8.17 -1.27 12.42
N GLU A 60 -7.47 -2.08 11.61
CA GLU A 60 -7.33 -3.51 11.86
C GLU A 60 -6.45 -3.82 13.07
N ARG A 61 -5.39 -3.03 13.31
CA ARG A 61 -4.57 -3.13 14.53
C ARG A 61 -5.42 -2.90 15.78
N VAL A 62 -6.24 -1.84 15.79
CA VAL A 62 -7.13 -1.54 16.92
C VAL A 62 -8.14 -2.67 17.15
N ALA A 63 -8.77 -3.16 16.07
CA ALA A 63 -9.73 -4.26 16.17
C ALA A 63 -9.08 -5.56 16.70
N THR A 64 -7.86 -5.88 16.25
CA THR A 64 -7.12 -7.08 16.66
C THR A 64 -6.73 -7.01 18.14
N VAL A 65 -6.24 -5.86 18.62
CA VAL A 65 -5.92 -5.66 20.03
C VAL A 65 -7.18 -5.74 20.91
N ALA A 66 -8.30 -5.15 20.47
CA ALA A 66 -9.57 -5.23 21.19
C ALA A 66 -10.06 -6.69 21.33
N ARG A 67 -9.95 -7.50 20.27
CA ARG A 67 -10.28 -8.93 20.32
C ARG A 67 -9.38 -9.70 21.30
N ARG A 68 -8.06 -9.46 21.26
CA ARG A 68 -7.12 -10.07 22.22
C ARG A 68 -7.45 -9.71 23.67
N ARG A 69 -7.83 -8.46 23.93
CA ARG A 69 -8.30 -8.04 25.26
C ARG A 69 -9.55 -8.82 25.68
N ALA A 70 -10.55 -8.90 24.79
CA ALA A 70 -11.79 -9.60 25.07
C ALA A 70 -11.57 -11.09 25.38
N LEU A 71 -10.62 -11.77 24.71
CA LEU A 71 -10.26 -13.16 25.02
C LEU A 71 -9.65 -13.34 26.41
N ARG A 72 -8.82 -12.40 26.88
CA ARG A 72 -8.21 -12.46 28.21
C ARG A 72 -9.19 -12.15 29.32
N GLU A 73 -10.13 -11.25 29.06
CA GLU A 73 -11.15 -10.81 30.01
C GLU A 73 -12.38 -11.72 30.00
N ALA A 74 -12.49 -12.62 29.02
CA ALA A 74 -13.58 -13.58 28.95
C ALA A 74 -13.55 -14.49 30.20
N PRO A 75 -14.68 -14.59 30.93
CA PRO A 75 -14.73 -15.48 32.07
C PRO A 75 -14.47 -16.92 31.60
N VAL A 76 -13.56 -17.61 32.28
CA VAL A 76 -13.39 -19.06 32.13
C VAL A 76 -14.73 -19.68 32.49
N ARG A 77 -15.51 -20.07 31.47
CA ARG A 77 -16.77 -20.77 31.71
C ARG A 77 -16.39 -22.10 32.38
N PRO A 78 -16.85 -22.38 33.61
CA PRO A 78 -16.64 -23.70 34.20
C PRO A 78 -17.21 -24.73 33.23
N ALA A 79 -16.46 -25.82 33.02
CA ALA A 79 -16.89 -26.92 32.17
C ALA A 79 -18.25 -27.42 32.68
N VAL A 80 -19.33 -27.05 31.98
CA VAL A 80 -20.65 -27.61 32.24
C VAL A 80 -20.59 -29.05 31.73
N PRO A 81 -20.83 -30.08 32.57
CA PRO A 81 -20.86 -31.46 32.11
C PRO A 81 -21.91 -31.64 30.99
N PRO A 82 -21.68 -32.57 30.06
CA PRO A 82 -22.49 -32.72 28.86
C PRO A 82 -23.86 -33.32 29.21
N ALA A 83 -24.81 -32.47 29.60
CA ALA A 83 -26.21 -32.82 29.66
C ALA A 83 -27.03 -31.67 29.08
N ALA A 84 -27.56 -31.91 27.87
CA ALA A 84 -28.49 -31.09 27.10
C ALA A 84 -27.95 -29.78 26.48
N ALA A 85 -27.39 -29.90 25.26
CA ALA A 85 -27.24 -28.78 24.34
C ALA A 85 -27.68 -29.18 22.93
N THR A 86 -28.98 -29.04 22.65
CA THR A 86 -29.56 -29.25 21.33
C THR A 86 -29.77 -27.90 20.66
N THR A 87 -28.72 -27.30 20.10
CA THR A 87 -28.78 -26.40 18.92
C THR A 87 -27.37 -25.95 18.55
N PRO A 88 -26.84 -26.28 17.36
CA PRO A 88 -25.60 -25.69 16.87
C PRO A 88 -25.94 -24.33 16.26
N THR A 89 -25.98 -23.27 17.06
CA THR A 89 -25.77 -21.94 16.50
C THR A 89 -24.32 -21.94 16.01
N ALA A 90 -24.15 -21.80 14.69
CA ALA A 90 -22.85 -21.70 14.03
C ALA A 90 -22.08 -20.49 14.56
N THR A 91 -21.49 -20.68 15.73
CA THR A 91 -20.49 -19.80 16.29
C THR A 91 -19.25 -20.16 15.50
N SER A 92 -18.84 -19.26 14.60
CA SER A 92 -17.50 -19.31 14.02
C SER A 92 -16.53 -19.71 15.14
N PRO A 93 -15.60 -20.66 14.92
CA PRO A 93 -14.66 -21.04 15.98
C PRO A 93 -14.08 -19.76 16.58
N ALA A 94 -14.13 -19.68 17.91
CA ALA A 94 -13.60 -18.53 18.62
C ALA A 94 -12.15 -18.36 18.20
N GLU A 95 -11.84 -17.20 17.61
CA GLU A 95 -10.51 -16.91 17.11
C GLU A 95 -9.50 -17.02 18.27
N THR A 96 -8.45 -17.81 18.08
CA THR A 96 -7.47 -18.11 19.12
C THR A 96 -6.44 -16.99 19.26
N ASP A 97 -5.75 -16.95 20.40
CA ASP A 97 -4.63 -16.01 20.61
C ASP A 97 -3.51 -16.20 19.56
N ALA A 98 -3.31 -17.43 19.07
CA ALA A 98 -2.35 -17.73 18.01
C ALA A 98 -2.76 -17.12 16.67
N GLU A 99 -4.04 -17.22 16.29
CA GLU A 99 -4.58 -16.61 15.07
C GLU A 99 -4.48 -15.08 15.12
N LEU A 100 -4.76 -14.47 16.29
CA LEU A 100 -4.60 -13.03 16.47
C LEU A 100 -3.14 -12.59 16.43
N ALA A 101 -2.20 -13.42 16.89
CA ALA A 101 -0.77 -13.15 16.77
C ALA A 101 -0.31 -13.18 15.30
N LEU A 102 -0.78 -14.16 14.51
CA LEU A 102 -0.51 -14.21 13.08
C LEU A 102 -1.08 -13.00 12.34
N ARG A 103 -2.27 -12.52 12.72
CA ARG A 103 -2.83 -11.28 12.15
C ARG A 103 -1.97 -10.06 12.45
N LEU A 104 -1.40 -9.95 13.65
CA LEU A 104 -0.48 -8.86 13.99
C LEU A 104 0.79 -8.89 13.13
N LEU A 105 1.37 -10.07 12.92
CA LEU A 105 2.52 -10.24 12.02
C LEU A 105 2.18 -9.80 10.59
N SER A 106 1.02 -10.22 10.07
CA SER A 106 0.57 -9.78 8.74
C SER A 106 0.39 -8.25 8.65
N LEU A 107 -0.04 -7.59 9.73
CA LEU A 107 -0.15 -6.12 9.80
C LEU A 107 1.21 -5.42 9.91
N GLU A 108 2.25 -6.11 10.39
CA GLU A 108 3.63 -5.63 10.38
C GLU A 108 4.23 -5.73 8.97
N ASP A 109 4.05 -6.88 8.30
CA ASP A 109 4.48 -7.07 6.91
C ASP A 109 3.87 -6.02 5.97
N ARG A 110 2.56 -5.75 6.11
CA ARG A 110 1.87 -4.71 5.33
C ARG A 110 2.40 -3.31 5.61
N GLN A 111 2.70 -3.00 6.87
CA GLN A 111 3.28 -1.70 7.24
C GLN A 111 4.67 -1.53 6.61
N GLN A 112 5.51 -2.57 6.68
CA GLN A 112 6.83 -2.56 6.10
C GLN A 112 6.76 -2.38 4.57
N ALA A 113 5.87 -3.10 3.89
CA ALA A 113 5.66 -2.96 2.45
C ALA A 113 5.20 -1.54 2.06
N LEU A 114 4.30 -0.93 2.84
CA LEU A 114 3.86 0.44 2.61
C LEU A 114 5.00 1.45 2.80
N ASP A 115 5.87 1.26 3.79
CA ASP A 115 7.02 2.13 4.04
C ASP A 115 8.11 1.99 2.97
N GLU A 116 8.32 0.78 2.46
CA GLU A 116 9.17 0.54 1.29
C GLU A 116 8.61 1.23 0.04
N ALA A 117 7.31 1.11 -0.22
CA ALA A 117 6.65 1.77 -1.35
C ALA A 117 6.79 3.31 -1.26
N ARG A 118 6.60 3.90 -0.07
CA ARG A 118 6.81 5.35 0.17
C ARG A 118 8.25 5.77 -0.11
N ARG A 119 9.22 4.95 0.28
CA ARG A 119 10.64 5.21 0.03
C ARG A 119 10.96 5.20 -1.46
N LEU A 120 10.47 4.19 -2.19
CA LEU A 120 10.68 4.08 -3.64
C LEU A 120 10.03 5.24 -4.40
N GLU A 121 8.81 5.62 -4.02
CA GLU A 121 8.14 6.76 -4.66
C GLU A 121 8.85 8.08 -4.36
N ALA A 122 9.39 8.29 -3.14
CA ALA A 122 10.19 9.47 -2.82
C ALA A 122 11.46 9.56 -3.68
N MET A 123 12.20 8.45 -3.81
CA MET A 123 13.39 8.39 -4.70
C MET A 123 13.02 8.67 -6.16
N ARG A 124 11.86 8.16 -6.62
CA ARG A 124 11.39 8.40 -7.98
C ARG A 124 11.05 9.87 -8.21
N GLN A 125 10.34 10.50 -7.28
CA GLN A 125 9.97 11.92 -7.38
C GLN A 125 11.22 12.79 -7.46
N GLU A 126 12.19 12.57 -6.58
CA GLU A 126 13.47 13.28 -6.57
C GLU A 126 14.20 13.14 -7.91
N ALA A 127 14.32 11.90 -8.42
CA ALA A 127 14.97 11.63 -9.69
C ALA A 127 14.26 12.33 -10.88
N VAL A 128 12.93 12.27 -10.94
CA VAL A 128 12.16 12.92 -12.01
C VAL A 128 12.23 14.45 -11.91
N ASP A 129 12.17 15.02 -10.70
CA ASP A 129 12.26 16.47 -10.50
C ASP A 129 13.64 17.01 -10.89
N MET A 130 14.71 16.30 -10.52
CA MET A 130 16.07 16.63 -10.97
C MET A 130 16.18 16.60 -12.50
N LYS A 131 15.68 15.53 -13.14
CA LYS A 131 15.68 15.36 -14.60
C LYS A 131 14.86 16.44 -15.31
N ARG A 132 13.72 16.82 -14.74
CA ARG A 132 12.90 17.93 -15.24
C ARG A 132 13.66 19.25 -15.20
N GLY A 133 14.32 19.55 -14.08
CA GLY A 133 15.17 20.74 -13.95
C GLY A 133 16.27 20.78 -15.00
N TYR A 134 16.98 19.66 -15.18
CA TYR A 134 18.01 19.52 -16.21
C TYR A 134 17.44 19.76 -17.61
N PHE A 135 16.33 19.11 -17.95
CA PHE A 135 15.66 19.25 -19.25
C PHE A 135 15.26 20.69 -19.53
N LEU A 136 14.63 21.38 -18.58
CA LEU A 136 14.20 22.76 -18.75
C LEU A 136 15.36 23.74 -18.90
N THR A 137 16.52 23.41 -18.34
CA THR A 137 17.73 24.22 -18.41
C THR A 137 18.49 24.00 -19.73
N HIS A 138 18.57 22.76 -20.22
CA HIS A 138 19.46 22.39 -21.32
C HIS A 138 18.74 22.18 -22.67
N CYS A 139 17.42 22.01 -22.68
CA CYS A 139 16.67 21.79 -23.92
C CYS A 139 15.89 23.04 -24.39
N PRO A 140 16.35 23.74 -25.45
CA PRO A 140 15.76 24.99 -25.89
C PRO A 140 14.29 24.85 -26.30
N SER A 141 13.48 25.87 -26.00
CA SER A 141 12.04 25.92 -26.27
C SER A 141 11.65 26.04 -27.75
N GLY A 142 12.63 26.14 -28.67
CA GLY A 142 12.41 26.54 -30.06
C GLY A 142 12.67 25.48 -31.14
N LYS A 143 13.24 24.30 -30.82
CA LYS A 143 13.38 23.23 -31.82
C LYS A 143 12.12 22.37 -31.82
N LYS A 144 11.31 22.49 -32.87
CA LYS A 144 10.31 21.48 -33.24
C LYS A 144 11.09 20.19 -33.49
N GLY A 145 11.16 19.31 -32.50
CA GLY A 145 11.55 17.93 -32.72
C GLY A 145 10.39 17.24 -33.42
N ASP A 146 10.52 17.07 -34.73
CA ASP A 146 9.67 16.16 -35.50
C ASP A 146 9.78 14.73 -34.96
#